data_AF-A0A1G4IYR7-F1
#
_entry.id   AF-A0A1G4IYR7-F1
#
_cell.length_a   1.000
_cell.length_b   1.000
_cell.length_c   1.000
_cell.angle_alpha   90.00
_cell.angle_beta   90.00
_cell.angle_gamma   90.00
#
_symmetry.space_group_name_H-M   'P 1'
#
loop_
_entity.id
_entity.type
_entity.pdbx_description
1 polymer ?
#
loop_
_entity_poly.entity_id
_entity_poly.type
_entity_poly.pdbx_seq_one_letter_code
_entity_poly.pdbx_strand_id
1 'polypeptide(L)'
;MSSSDIFDVLNIQRTGSPGSSGATPAPSRTPKAQVSGMQRELYNLLGDNTPPVAIQKSTKFKDKLRAMAKPSPWTFAEFQPSPHVKLQHWVKGSKELVGQQPQTNTFGKYNTELTIPTFTKEEYDSFMGSTHEQIGSEKWEYSEIEGLFNLCRKYDLRWFVIQDRYEGKGGRTLEDIKEIFYYVCHQYFLMKSPDNPLVPSLNFSKEKEVERKKYLQRLLSRSAAEIAEEEALIVESKKFEMAAKRTSSERDSLLRLLDSPNADKPIGQFLTSQGMTQLYNSLLSDKSKKRKHDQVVPENPWMKQQQQFAQQKQQMQQLHDQKVSSSSNSNNNSNSNSNSQNAVKKTKKQKQEMQIAVKRKADSEYAEQLLKSFTADERKSMGVQLHGEKLPSGAYLRSTRISTFKAATQGKIATTLQELGLPARPAMPTYEVIRYHEALLSRINNLLDLKKQVDKLEAERDIKN
;
A
#
# COMPACT_ATOMS: atom_id res chain seq x y z
N MET A 1 -10.12 -29.07 2.83
CA MET A 1 -9.81 -30.18 3.76
C MET A 1 -8.79 -31.05 3.06
N SER A 2 -7.65 -31.29 3.71
CA SER A 2 -6.54 -32.03 3.09
C SER A 2 -6.91 -33.51 3.01
N SER A 3 -6.46 -34.21 1.96
CA SER A 3 -6.70 -35.66 1.80
C SER A 3 -6.16 -36.49 2.97
N SER A 4 -5.24 -35.94 3.77
CA SER A 4 -4.75 -36.53 5.02
C SER A 4 -5.83 -36.66 6.10
N ASP A 5 -6.74 -35.69 6.18
CA ASP A 5 -7.73 -35.62 7.26
C ASP A 5 -8.86 -36.64 7.06
N ILE A 6 -9.13 -37.02 5.81
CA ILE A 6 -10.18 -37.98 5.45
C ILE A 6 -9.79 -39.41 5.84
N PHE A 7 -8.50 -39.76 5.77
CA PHE A 7 -8.04 -41.11 6.14
C PHE A 7 -7.95 -41.32 7.65
N ASP A 8 -7.74 -40.24 8.41
CA ASP A 8 -7.71 -40.26 9.88
C ASP A 8 -9.12 -40.37 10.47
N VAL A 9 -10.10 -39.68 9.87
CA VAL A 9 -11.53 -39.79 10.24
C VAL A 9 -12.08 -41.20 9.96
N LEU A 10 -11.56 -41.90 8.95
CA LEU A 10 -12.04 -43.22 8.53
C LEU A 10 -11.23 -44.40 9.11
N ASN A 11 -10.24 -44.13 9.97
CA ASN A 11 -9.48 -45.14 10.70
C ASN A 11 -8.86 -46.26 9.82
N ILE A 12 -8.49 -45.93 8.58
CA ILE A 12 -7.93 -46.90 7.62
C ILE A 12 -6.41 -46.92 7.78
N GLN A 13 -5.87 -47.93 8.46
CA GLN A 13 -4.42 -48.13 8.56
C GLN A 13 -3.84 -48.65 7.22
N ARG A 14 -2.81 -47.98 6.71
CA ARG A 14 -2.04 -48.48 5.55
C ARG A 14 -1.20 -49.69 5.96
N THR A 15 -1.42 -50.83 5.31
CA THR A 15 -0.65 -52.06 5.53
C THR A 15 0.50 -52.19 4.53
N GLY A 16 1.73 -52.43 5.01
CA GLY A 16 2.92 -52.74 4.18
C GLY A 16 4.26 -52.27 4.78
N SER A 17 5.10 -53.22 5.24
CA SER A 17 6.30 -53.16 6.11
C SER A 17 7.65 -53.26 5.33
N PRO A 18 8.89 -53.42 5.89
CA PRO A 18 9.48 -53.12 7.22
C PRO A 18 10.83 -52.33 7.17
N GLY A 19 11.27 -51.69 8.28
CA GLY A 19 12.68 -51.27 8.44
C GLY A 19 13.02 -50.35 9.62
N SER A 20 13.60 -50.95 10.67
CA SER A 20 14.42 -50.40 11.77
C SER A 20 13.83 -49.44 12.84
N SER A 21 13.65 -50.05 14.02
CA SER A 21 14.02 -49.60 15.38
C SER A 21 13.55 -48.24 15.90
N GLY A 22 12.67 -48.32 16.90
CA GLY A 22 12.24 -47.20 17.73
C GLY A 22 13.34 -46.58 18.60
N ALA A 23 13.14 -45.29 18.87
CA ALA A 23 13.68 -44.58 20.02
C ALA A 23 12.59 -43.63 20.54
N THR A 24 12.30 -43.76 21.83
CA THR A 24 11.50 -42.82 22.61
C THR A 24 12.11 -41.41 22.56
N PRO A 25 11.32 -40.31 22.45
CA PRO A 25 11.88 -38.98 22.50
C PRO A 25 12.18 -38.60 23.97
N ALA A 26 13.47 -38.58 24.32
CA ALA A 26 13.95 -37.91 25.51
C ALA A 26 13.74 -36.38 25.41
N PRO A 27 13.48 -35.66 26.51
CA PRO A 27 13.25 -34.23 26.48
C PRO A 27 14.57 -33.51 26.15
N SER A 28 14.64 -32.85 25.00
CA SER A 28 15.78 -32.03 24.62
C SER A 28 15.86 -30.81 25.55
N ARG A 29 16.78 -30.85 26.53
CA ARG A 29 17.22 -29.66 27.28
C ARG A 29 18.15 -28.84 26.38
N THR A 30 17.58 -27.95 25.57
CA THR A 30 18.33 -26.82 25.03
C THR A 30 18.18 -25.65 26.02
N PRO A 31 19.27 -25.01 26.47
CA PRO A 31 19.16 -23.85 27.36
C PRO A 31 18.60 -22.67 26.55
N LYS A 32 17.35 -22.28 26.83
CA LYS A 32 16.75 -21.05 26.30
C LYS A 32 17.60 -19.86 26.77
N ALA A 33 18.10 -19.06 25.83
CA ALA A 33 18.91 -17.88 26.13
C ALA A 33 18.12 -16.90 27.01
N GLN A 34 18.70 -16.50 28.14
CA GLN A 34 18.14 -15.48 29.02
C GLN A 34 18.03 -14.16 28.26
N VAL A 35 16.83 -13.60 28.18
CA VAL A 35 16.61 -12.25 27.65
C VAL A 35 17.13 -11.27 28.71
N SER A 36 18.31 -10.69 28.45
CA SER A 36 18.93 -9.71 29.35
C SER A 36 17.99 -8.52 29.56
N GLY A 37 17.56 -8.30 30.81
CA GLY A 37 16.69 -7.17 31.20
C GLY A 37 15.29 -7.55 31.72
N MET A 38 14.91 -8.84 31.76
CA MET A 38 13.61 -9.30 32.28
C MET A 38 13.79 -10.18 33.53
N GLN A 39 13.01 -9.95 34.59
CA GLN A 39 13.01 -10.77 35.80
C GLN A 39 12.51 -12.20 35.53
N ARG A 40 13.20 -13.19 36.12
CA ARG A 40 12.98 -14.64 35.90
C ARG A 40 11.55 -15.10 36.18
N GLU A 41 10.91 -14.51 37.20
CA GLU A 41 9.51 -14.78 37.58
C GLU A 41 8.53 -14.39 36.45
N LEU A 42 8.82 -13.25 35.79
CA LEU A 42 7.97 -12.62 34.80
C LEU A 42 8.07 -13.32 33.44
N TYR A 43 9.27 -13.83 33.12
CA TYR A 43 9.49 -14.70 31.95
C TYR A 43 8.75 -16.04 32.07
N ASN A 44 8.70 -16.62 33.27
CA ASN A 44 7.99 -17.87 33.52
C ASN A 44 6.45 -17.71 33.47
N LEU A 45 5.93 -16.50 33.67
CA LEU A 45 4.51 -16.18 33.51
C LEU A 45 4.07 -16.05 32.05
N LEU A 46 5.00 -15.95 31.09
CA LEU A 46 4.66 -15.71 29.68
C LEU A 46 4.09 -16.95 28.96
N GLY A 47 4.20 -18.15 29.57
CA GLY A 47 3.50 -19.37 29.16
C GLY A 47 3.82 -19.92 27.75
N ASP A 48 3.74 -21.23 27.57
CA ASP A 48 4.00 -21.91 26.29
C ASP A 48 2.85 -21.76 25.24
N ASN A 49 1.96 -20.77 25.40
CA ASN A 49 0.73 -20.62 24.60
C ASN A 49 0.64 -19.36 23.75
N THR A 50 1.75 -18.67 23.51
CA THR A 50 1.82 -17.74 22.38
C THR A 50 2.43 -18.49 21.19
N PRO A 51 1.66 -18.78 20.12
CA PRO A 51 2.27 -19.34 18.92
C PRO A 51 3.35 -18.35 18.50
N PRO A 52 4.59 -18.80 18.28
CA PRO A 52 5.66 -17.89 17.87
C PRO A 52 5.21 -17.28 16.55
N VAL A 53 4.82 -16.01 16.60
CA VAL A 53 4.61 -15.22 15.39
C VAL A 53 5.96 -15.26 14.70
N ALA A 54 6.05 -16.04 13.64
CA ALA A 54 7.23 -16.14 12.82
C ALA A 54 7.41 -14.77 12.16
N ILE A 55 8.08 -13.87 12.87
CA ILE A 55 8.70 -12.69 12.29
C ILE A 55 9.76 -13.29 11.37
N GLN A 56 9.36 -13.53 10.12
CA GLN A 56 10.26 -13.82 9.02
C GLN A 56 11.28 -12.68 9.05
N LYS A 57 12.46 -12.96 9.62
CA LYS A 57 13.59 -12.04 9.54
C LYS A 57 13.71 -11.69 8.08
N SER A 58 13.53 -10.41 7.78
CA SER A 58 13.69 -9.82 6.47
C SER A 58 14.82 -10.52 5.74
N THR A 59 14.48 -10.95 4.52
CA THR A 59 15.39 -11.36 3.44
C THR A 59 16.84 -11.09 3.79
N LYS A 60 17.58 -12.16 4.13
CA LYS A 60 19.02 -12.10 4.39
C LYS A 60 19.70 -11.48 3.18
N PHE A 61 19.92 -10.18 3.23
CA PHE A 61 20.69 -9.44 2.24
C PHE A 61 22.10 -10.02 2.30
N LYS A 62 22.45 -10.84 1.30
CA LYS A 62 23.68 -11.66 1.12
C LYS A 62 23.56 -13.18 1.36
N ASP A 63 22.37 -13.78 1.36
CA ASP A 63 22.31 -15.21 1.04
C ASP A 63 22.79 -15.39 -0.40
N LYS A 64 24.01 -15.95 -0.57
CA LYS A 64 24.52 -16.36 -1.87
C LYS A 64 23.48 -17.31 -2.47
N LEU A 65 22.83 -16.88 -3.55
CA LEU A 65 21.90 -17.68 -4.32
C LEU A 65 22.56 -19.05 -4.54
N ARG A 66 22.04 -20.11 -3.92
CA ARG A 66 22.55 -21.47 -4.15
C ARG A 66 22.23 -21.85 -5.59
N ALA A 67 23.12 -21.50 -6.51
CA ALA A 67 23.08 -21.82 -7.93
C ALA A 67 23.46 -23.30 -8.16
N MET A 68 22.69 -24.22 -7.57
CA MET A 68 22.79 -25.66 -7.84
C MET A 68 22.02 -26.04 -9.12
N ALA A 69 21.27 -25.10 -9.72
CA ALA A 69 20.68 -25.28 -11.04
C ALA A 69 21.72 -24.93 -12.11
N LYS A 70 22.02 -25.89 -13.00
CA LYS A 70 22.84 -25.62 -14.20
C LYS A 70 22.23 -24.42 -14.95
N PRO A 71 23.05 -23.44 -15.40
CA PRO A 71 22.55 -22.33 -16.20
C PRO A 71 21.82 -22.87 -17.42
N SER A 72 20.53 -22.54 -17.53
CA SER A 72 19.76 -22.90 -18.72
C SER A 72 20.21 -21.99 -19.86
N PRO A 73 20.51 -22.54 -21.05
CA PRO A 73 20.76 -21.73 -22.22
C PRO A 73 19.52 -20.89 -22.55
N TRP A 74 19.78 -19.70 -23.08
CA TRP A 74 18.76 -18.79 -23.61
C TRP A 74 19.00 -18.64 -25.11
N THR A 75 17.94 -18.75 -25.88
CA THR A 75 17.98 -18.60 -27.32
C THR A 75 17.10 -17.45 -27.73
N PHE A 76 17.59 -16.69 -28.70
CA PHE A 76 16.82 -15.64 -29.33
C PHE A 76 15.97 -16.30 -30.43
N ALA A 77 14.66 -16.37 -30.20
CA ALA A 77 13.72 -17.08 -31.05
C ALA A 77 12.72 -16.12 -31.68
N GLU A 78 12.34 -16.41 -32.92
CA GLU A 78 11.29 -15.68 -33.64
C GLU A 78 9.91 -16.16 -33.17
N PHE A 79 9.04 -15.20 -32.88
CA PHE A 79 7.64 -15.44 -32.57
C PHE A 79 6.75 -14.48 -33.37
N GLN A 80 5.57 -14.96 -33.72
CA GLN A 80 4.60 -14.19 -34.50
C GLN A 80 3.42 -13.80 -33.61
N PRO A 81 3.38 -12.58 -33.03
CA PRO A 81 2.26 -12.13 -32.21
C PRO A 81 0.98 -11.89 -33.00
N SER A 82 1.09 -11.41 -34.25
CA SER A 82 -0.02 -11.16 -35.15
C SER A 82 0.35 -11.63 -36.56
N PRO A 83 -0.62 -11.88 -37.47
CA PRO A 83 -0.32 -12.35 -38.83
C PRO A 83 0.65 -11.44 -39.60
N HIS A 84 0.71 -10.15 -39.26
CA HIS A 84 1.47 -9.13 -39.98
C HIS A 84 2.81 -8.76 -39.33
N VAL A 85 3.07 -9.18 -38.09
CA VAL A 85 4.27 -8.75 -37.35
C VAL A 85 5.06 -9.97 -36.87
N LYS A 86 6.35 -10.00 -37.21
CA LYS A 86 7.31 -10.99 -36.70
C LYS A 86 8.24 -10.30 -35.72
N LEU A 87 8.28 -10.77 -34.47
CA LEU A 87 9.14 -10.24 -33.42
C LEU A 87 10.08 -11.34 -32.91
N GLN A 88 11.10 -10.95 -32.16
CA GLN A 88 12.05 -11.89 -31.57
C GLN A 88 12.07 -11.70 -30.04
N HIS A 89 12.13 -12.80 -29.30
CA HIS A 89 12.24 -12.78 -27.84
C HIS A 89 13.23 -13.83 -27.31
N TRP A 90 13.66 -13.66 -26.06
CA TRP A 90 14.54 -14.61 -25.40
C TRP A 90 13.72 -15.74 -24.77
N VAL A 91 13.92 -16.96 -25.26
CA VAL A 91 13.30 -18.18 -24.76
C VAL A 91 14.33 -19.02 -24.02
N LYS A 92 13.91 -19.63 -22.91
CA LYS A 92 14.73 -20.56 -22.15
C LYS A 92 14.79 -21.91 -22.90
N GLY A 93 15.94 -22.28 -23.45
CA GLY A 93 16.12 -23.50 -24.25
C GLY A 93 17.41 -23.50 -25.09
N SER A 94 17.82 -24.65 -25.62
CA SER A 94 18.95 -24.75 -26.57
C SER A 94 18.50 -24.39 -27.99
N LYS A 95 19.45 -23.92 -28.83
CA LYS A 95 19.16 -23.39 -30.17
C LYS A 95 18.49 -24.42 -31.08
N GLU A 96 18.81 -25.69 -30.88
CA GLU A 96 18.31 -26.83 -31.66
C GLU A 96 16.85 -27.18 -31.33
N LEU A 97 16.43 -27.02 -30.08
CA LEU A 97 15.06 -27.31 -29.62
C LEU A 97 14.06 -26.20 -29.96
N VAL A 98 14.52 -24.95 -29.99
CA VAL A 98 13.66 -23.76 -30.20
C VAL A 98 13.72 -23.26 -31.65
N GLY A 99 14.80 -23.52 -32.38
CA GLY A 99 15.04 -22.95 -33.71
C GLY A 99 14.32 -23.62 -34.89
N GLN A 100 13.66 -24.77 -34.70
CA GLN A 100 13.04 -25.50 -35.83
C GLN A 100 11.61 -25.04 -36.16
N GLN A 101 10.92 -24.35 -35.26
CA GLN A 101 9.56 -23.86 -35.51
C GLN A 101 9.36 -22.47 -34.89
N PRO A 102 8.73 -21.52 -35.61
CA PRO A 102 8.34 -20.24 -35.02
C PRO A 102 7.40 -20.52 -33.84
N GLN A 103 7.78 -20.02 -32.66
CA GLN A 103 6.98 -20.23 -31.46
C GLN A 103 5.66 -19.49 -31.61
N THR A 104 4.55 -20.20 -31.41
CA THR A 104 3.22 -19.58 -31.38
C THR A 104 3.10 -18.72 -30.13
N ASN A 105 2.38 -17.59 -30.23
CA ASN A 105 2.23 -16.65 -29.13
C ASN A 105 1.55 -17.34 -27.93
N THR A 106 2.32 -17.67 -26.88
CA THR A 106 1.80 -18.29 -25.65
C THR A 106 0.74 -17.43 -24.97
N PHE A 107 0.78 -16.11 -25.20
CA PHE A 107 -0.18 -15.14 -24.68
C PHE A 107 -1.38 -14.91 -25.60
N GLY A 108 -1.41 -15.50 -26.80
CA GLY A 108 -2.54 -15.38 -27.73
C GLY A 108 -3.85 -15.90 -27.12
N LYS A 109 -3.77 -16.88 -26.23
CA LYS A 109 -4.93 -17.39 -25.46
C LYS A 109 -5.60 -16.35 -24.55
N TYR A 110 -4.91 -15.24 -24.24
CA TYR A 110 -5.46 -14.16 -23.43
C TYR A 110 -6.07 -13.03 -24.28
N ASN A 111 -5.96 -13.11 -25.61
CA ASN A 111 -6.62 -12.16 -26.52
C ASN A 111 -8.09 -12.58 -26.72
N THR A 112 -8.91 -12.38 -25.69
CA THR A 112 -10.35 -12.67 -25.75
C THR A 112 -11.08 -11.47 -26.35
N GLU A 113 -11.57 -11.62 -27.57
CA GLU A 113 -12.41 -10.61 -28.23
C GLU A 113 -13.85 -10.71 -27.73
N LEU A 114 -14.51 -9.57 -27.55
CA LEU A 114 -15.90 -9.49 -27.11
C LEU A 114 -16.84 -9.74 -28.30
N THR A 115 -17.69 -10.75 -28.20
CA THR A 115 -18.72 -11.02 -29.22
C THR A 115 -19.86 -10.02 -29.10
N ILE A 116 -19.75 -8.89 -29.81
CA ILE A 116 -20.79 -7.86 -29.86
C ILE A 116 -21.80 -8.21 -30.96
N PRO A 117 -23.12 -8.20 -30.67
CA PRO A 117 -24.16 -8.42 -31.66
C PRO A 117 -24.10 -7.47 -32.86
N THR A 118 -24.44 -8.00 -34.04
CA THR A 118 -24.70 -7.22 -35.25
C THR A 118 -26.16 -7.39 -35.65
N PHE A 119 -26.81 -6.31 -36.04
CA PHE A 119 -28.20 -6.32 -36.45
C PHE A 119 -28.42 -5.42 -37.65
N THR A 120 -29.35 -5.82 -38.51
CA THR A 120 -29.84 -5.02 -39.65
C THR A 120 -30.86 -3.99 -39.17
N LYS A 121 -31.22 -3.04 -40.06
CA LYS A 121 -32.19 -2.00 -39.72
C LYS A 121 -33.58 -2.58 -39.46
N GLU A 122 -33.95 -3.60 -40.23
CA GLU A 122 -35.23 -4.29 -40.12
C GLU A 122 -35.34 -5.09 -38.81
N GLU A 123 -34.25 -5.74 -38.41
CA GLU A 123 -34.16 -6.42 -37.10
C GLU A 123 -34.27 -5.39 -35.96
N TYR A 124 -33.56 -4.26 -36.09
CA TYR A 124 -33.61 -3.16 -35.13
C TYR A 124 -35.02 -2.61 -34.92
N ASP A 125 -35.72 -2.29 -36.01
CA ASP A 125 -37.10 -1.79 -35.95
C ASP A 125 -38.05 -2.84 -35.36
N SER A 126 -37.77 -4.13 -35.54
CA SER A 126 -38.58 -5.22 -35.00
C SER A 126 -38.46 -5.37 -33.47
N PHE A 127 -37.25 -5.23 -32.90
CA PHE A 127 -37.05 -5.35 -31.44
C PHE A 127 -37.19 -4.02 -30.69
N MET A 128 -36.96 -2.87 -31.34
CA MET A 128 -37.13 -1.53 -30.73
C MET A 128 -38.51 -0.91 -30.99
N GLY A 129 -39.26 -1.40 -31.98
CA GLY A 129 -40.50 -0.78 -32.43
C GLY A 129 -41.60 -0.70 -31.38
N SER A 130 -41.62 -1.60 -30.40
CA SER A 130 -42.59 -1.57 -29.28
C SER A 130 -42.17 -0.66 -28.12
N THR A 131 -40.92 -0.18 -28.11
CA THR A 131 -40.31 0.39 -26.91
C THR A 131 -39.69 1.77 -27.08
N HIS A 132 -39.83 2.36 -28.27
CA HIS A 132 -39.54 3.77 -28.52
C HIS A 132 -40.31 4.74 -27.60
N GLU A 133 -41.35 4.28 -26.90
CA GLU A 133 -42.14 5.06 -25.93
C GLU A 133 -41.52 5.18 -24.53
N GLN A 134 -40.61 4.28 -24.11
CA GLN A 134 -40.11 4.26 -22.72
C GLN A 134 -38.81 5.06 -22.49
N ILE A 135 -38.05 5.33 -23.55
CA ILE A 135 -36.79 6.10 -23.44
C ILE A 135 -37.13 7.59 -23.60
N GLY A 136 -37.24 8.28 -22.46
CA GLY A 136 -37.53 9.70 -22.38
C GLY A 136 -36.63 10.57 -23.28
N SER A 137 -37.27 11.23 -24.24
CA SER A 137 -37.00 12.57 -24.76
C SER A 137 -35.65 12.94 -25.40
N GLU A 138 -34.84 12.01 -25.91
CA GLU A 138 -33.80 12.37 -26.89
C GLU A 138 -33.49 11.20 -27.83
N LYS A 139 -34.26 11.16 -28.93
CA LYS A 139 -34.36 10.08 -29.92
C LYS A 139 -32.98 9.67 -30.44
N TRP A 140 -32.47 8.53 -29.99
CA TRP A 140 -31.33 7.86 -30.58
C TRP A 140 -31.64 7.47 -32.01
N GLU A 141 -30.77 7.86 -32.94
CA GLU A 141 -30.90 7.49 -34.35
C GLU A 141 -30.29 6.10 -34.60
N TYR A 142 -30.86 5.30 -35.51
CA TYR A 142 -30.27 4.00 -35.87
C TYR A 142 -28.81 4.15 -36.33
N SER A 143 -28.50 5.18 -37.13
CA SER A 143 -27.14 5.48 -37.58
C SER A 143 -26.18 5.76 -36.42
N GLU A 144 -26.68 6.42 -35.36
CA GLU A 144 -25.92 6.72 -34.15
C GLU A 144 -25.66 5.45 -33.32
N ILE A 145 -26.63 4.56 -33.22
CA ILE A 145 -26.51 3.27 -32.54
C ILE A 145 -25.57 2.34 -33.31
N GLU A 146 -25.69 2.25 -34.63
CA GLU A 146 -24.78 1.47 -35.47
C GLU A 146 -23.34 1.99 -35.33
N GLY A 147 -23.16 3.32 -35.36
CA GLY A 147 -21.87 3.96 -35.09
C GLY A 147 -21.31 3.59 -33.71
N LEU A 148 -22.14 3.60 -32.68
CA LEU A 148 -21.76 3.19 -31.33
C LEU A 148 -21.32 1.72 -31.28
N PHE A 149 -22.08 0.80 -31.86
CA PHE A 149 -21.72 -0.62 -31.90
C PHE A 149 -20.43 -0.88 -32.69
N ASN A 150 -20.17 -0.09 -33.74
CA ASN A 150 -18.90 -0.09 -34.46
C ASN A 150 -17.73 0.39 -33.60
N LEU A 151 -17.91 1.43 -32.78
CA LEU A 151 -16.91 1.89 -31.83
C LEU A 151 -16.67 0.86 -30.71
N CYS A 152 -17.73 0.24 -30.19
CA CYS A 152 -17.64 -0.83 -29.20
C CYS A 152 -16.79 -2.02 -29.70
N ARG A 153 -16.93 -2.38 -30.99
CA ARG A 153 -16.11 -3.42 -31.65
C ARG A 153 -14.66 -3.01 -31.87
N LYS A 154 -14.41 -1.76 -32.25
CA LYS A 154 -13.05 -1.26 -32.48
C LYS A 154 -12.24 -1.10 -31.19
N TYR A 155 -12.91 -0.82 -30.07
CA TYR A 155 -12.27 -0.46 -28.80
C TYR A 155 -12.57 -1.44 -27.65
N ASP A 156 -13.09 -2.63 -27.90
CA ASP A 156 -13.34 -3.68 -26.91
C ASP A 156 -14.10 -3.18 -25.66
N LEU A 157 -15.19 -2.42 -25.84
CA LEU A 157 -16.00 -1.82 -24.76
C LEU A 157 -15.22 -0.93 -23.78
N ARG A 158 -14.11 -0.33 -24.21
CA ARG A 158 -13.41 0.70 -23.43
C ARG A 158 -14.20 2.01 -23.42
N TRP A 159 -15.17 2.11 -22.52
CA TRP A 159 -16.14 3.21 -22.43
C TRP A 159 -15.54 4.61 -22.48
N PHE A 160 -14.40 4.85 -21.83
CA PHE A 160 -13.75 6.16 -21.85
C PHE A 160 -13.19 6.54 -23.22
N VAL A 161 -12.63 5.57 -23.96
CA VAL A 161 -12.13 5.78 -25.34
C VAL A 161 -13.30 5.94 -26.29
N ILE A 162 -14.34 5.14 -26.10
CA ILE A 162 -15.57 5.23 -26.88
C ILE A 162 -16.19 6.62 -26.69
N GLN A 163 -16.33 7.10 -25.45
CA GLN A 163 -16.85 8.43 -25.16
C GLN A 163 -16.03 9.55 -25.80
N ASP A 164 -14.69 9.46 -25.76
CA ASP A 164 -13.78 10.45 -26.39
C ASP A 164 -13.95 10.51 -27.91
N ARG A 165 -14.24 9.36 -28.55
CA ARG A 165 -14.37 9.23 -30.00
C ARG A 165 -15.81 9.25 -30.51
N TYR A 166 -16.76 9.46 -29.61
CA TYR A 166 -18.17 9.42 -29.92
C TYR A 166 -18.63 10.78 -30.44
N GLU A 167 -18.90 10.87 -31.73
CA GLU A 167 -19.41 12.07 -32.41
C GLU A 167 -20.94 12.12 -32.42
N GLY A 168 -21.57 11.82 -31.27
CA GLY A 168 -23.03 11.85 -31.14
C GLY A 168 -23.61 13.26 -31.05
N LYS A 169 -24.89 13.40 -31.39
CA LYS A 169 -25.60 14.67 -31.23
C LYS A 169 -25.90 14.88 -29.74
N GLY A 170 -25.41 15.99 -29.17
CA GLY A 170 -25.87 16.46 -27.86
C GLY A 170 -25.06 16.04 -26.64
N GLY A 171 -23.73 16.00 -26.70
CA GLY A 171 -22.88 15.94 -25.49
C GLY A 171 -23.23 14.80 -24.52
N ARG A 172 -23.62 13.64 -25.07
CA ARG A 172 -24.11 12.48 -24.32
C ARG A 172 -23.11 12.09 -23.23
N THR A 173 -23.61 11.82 -22.04
CA THR A 173 -22.75 11.37 -20.94
C THR A 173 -22.38 9.90 -21.13
N LEU A 174 -21.29 9.48 -20.47
CA LEU A 174 -20.84 8.09 -20.49
C LEU A 174 -21.93 7.10 -20.05
N GLU A 175 -22.79 7.50 -19.12
CA GLU A 175 -23.87 6.62 -18.63
C GLU A 175 -25.01 6.52 -19.65
N ASP A 176 -25.28 7.58 -20.43
CA ASP A 176 -26.28 7.54 -21.52
C ASP A 176 -25.88 6.55 -22.60
N ILE A 177 -24.59 6.56 -22.97
CA ILE A 177 -24.01 5.66 -23.98
C ILE A 177 -24.06 4.20 -23.51
N LYS A 178 -23.82 3.94 -22.23
CA LYS A 178 -23.95 2.60 -21.67
C LYS A 178 -25.40 2.14 -21.60
N GLU A 179 -26.29 3.01 -21.15
CA GLU A 179 -27.72 2.71 -21.02
C GLU A 179 -28.28 2.23 -22.35
N ILE A 180 -28.05 2.97 -23.44
CA ILE A 180 -28.53 2.56 -24.75
C ILE A 180 -27.88 1.25 -25.23
N PHE A 181 -26.58 1.06 -24.98
CA PHE A 181 -25.89 -0.15 -25.41
C PHE A 181 -26.44 -1.40 -24.73
N TYR A 182 -26.56 -1.37 -23.39
CA TYR A 182 -27.08 -2.49 -22.61
C TYR A 182 -28.55 -2.72 -22.90
N TYR A 183 -29.32 -1.65 -23.09
CA TYR A 183 -30.72 -1.72 -23.46
C TYR A 183 -30.93 -2.41 -24.82
N VAL A 184 -30.21 -1.97 -25.86
CA VAL A 184 -30.27 -2.59 -27.20
C VAL A 184 -29.81 -4.05 -27.15
N CYS A 185 -28.74 -4.34 -26.40
CA CYS A 185 -28.28 -5.73 -26.22
C CYS A 185 -29.34 -6.58 -25.51
N HIS A 186 -29.98 -6.07 -24.46
CA HIS A 186 -31.03 -6.77 -23.73
C HIS A 186 -32.19 -7.13 -24.65
N GLN A 187 -32.69 -6.18 -25.44
CA GLN A 187 -33.78 -6.44 -26.40
C GLN A 187 -33.37 -7.42 -27.51
N TYR A 188 -32.15 -7.28 -28.03
CA TYR A 188 -31.61 -8.21 -29.02
C TYR A 188 -31.56 -9.65 -28.49
N PHE A 189 -31.03 -9.85 -27.28
CA PHE A 189 -30.96 -11.19 -26.67
C PHE A 189 -32.33 -11.74 -26.29
N LEU A 190 -33.27 -10.88 -25.85
CA LEU A 190 -34.64 -11.30 -25.57
C LEU A 190 -35.34 -11.86 -26.82
N MET A 191 -35.16 -11.22 -27.97
CA MET A 191 -35.75 -11.65 -29.25
C MET A 191 -35.06 -12.90 -29.82
N LYS A 192 -33.73 -12.99 -29.71
CA LYS A 192 -32.95 -14.09 -30.30
C LYS A 192 -32.88 -15.34 -29.44
N SER A 193 -32.84 -15.21 -28.11
CA SER A 193 -32.65 -16.32 -27.16
C SER A 193 -33.17 -15.95 -25.77
N PRO A 194 -34.48 -16.15 -25.49
CA PRO A 194 -35.09 -15.78 -24.21
C PRO A 194 -34.51 -16.51 -22.99
N ASP A 195 -33.90 -17.69 -23.18
CA ASP A 195 -33.28 -18.49 -22.09
C ASP A 195 -31.79 -18.17 -21.84
N ASN A 196 -31.23 -17.13 -22.47
CA ASN A 196 -29.82 -16.82 -22.32
C ASN A 196 -29.52 -16.31 -20.89
N PRO A 197 -28.60 -16.93 -20.13
CA PRO A 197 -28.25 -16.50 -18.77
C PRO A 197 -27.65 -15.09 -18.68
N LEU A 198 -27.31 -14.48 -19.83
CA LEU A 198 -26.82 -13.10 -19.90
C LEU A 198 -27.92 -12.05 -19.76
N VAL A 199 -29.19 -12.36 -20.06
CA VAL A 199 -30.29 -11.37 -20.05
C VAL A 199 -30.44 -10.67 -18.68
N PRO A 200 -30.45 -11.38 -17.54
CA PRO A 200 -30.49 -10.72 -16.21
C PRO A 200 -29.26 -9.86 -15.91
N SER A 201 -28.11 -10.17 -16.51
CA SER A 201 -26.86 -9.44 -16.30
C SER A 201 -26.75 -8.14 -17.11
N LEU A 202 -27.62 -7.96 -18.11
CA LEU A 202 -27.64 -6.79 -19.00
C LEU A 202 -28.54 -5.66 -18.49
N ASN A 203 -28.97 -5.70 -17.22
CA ASN A 203 -29.75 -4.64 -16.60
C ASN A 203 -28.83 -3.50 -16.12
N PHE A 204 -28.71 -2.45 -16.92
CA PHE A 204 -27.99 -1.23 -16.56
C PHE A 204 -28.95 -0.12 -16.19
N SER A 205 -28.89 0.35 -14.94
CA SER A 205 -29.66 1.50 -14.46
C SER A 205 -28.79 2.74 -14.37
N LYS A 206 -29.05 3.74 -15.22
CA LYS A 206 -28.32 5.02 -15.25
C LYS A 206 -28.35 5.74 -13.91
N GLU A 207 -29.50 5.78 -13.23
CA GLU A 207 -29.67 6.51 -11.97
C GLU A 207 -28.74 6.01 -10.87
N LYS A 208 -28.70 4.69 -10.64
CA LYS A 208 -27.83 4.09 -9.62
C LYS A 208 -26.35 4.32 -9.91
N GLU A 209 -25.97 4.34 -11.18
CA GLU A 209 -24.59 4.57 -11.59
C GLU A 209 -24.18 6.04 -11.38
N VAL A 210 -25.08 6.98 -11.66
CA VAL A 210 -24.89 8.41 -11.35
C VAL A 210 -24.80 8.64 -9.84
N GLU A 211 -25.67 8.02 -9.05
CA GLU A 211 -25.61 8.09 -7.58
C GLU A 211 -24.31 7.49 -7.04
N ARG A 212 -23.91 6.33 -7.55
CA ARG A 212 -22.63 5.68 -7.20
C ARG A 212 -21.45 6.59 -7.52
N LYS A 213 -21.44 7.24 -8.69
CA LYS A 213 -20.40 8.19 -9.09
C LYS A 213 -20.38 9.41 -8.17
N LYS A 214 -21.54 9.98 -7.84
CA LYS A 214 -21.66 11.08 -6.87
C LYS A 214 -21.16 10.67 -5.47
N TYR A 215 -21.47 9.46 -5.04
CA TYR A 215 -20.99 8.91 -3.75
C TYR A 215 -19.47 8.74 -3.74
N LEU A 216 -18.88 8.17 -4.80
CA LEU A 216 -17.43 8.03 -4.93
C LEU A 216 -16.73 9.38 -5.03
N GLN A 217 -17.32 10.34 -5.75
CA GLN A 217 -16.80 11.70 -5.81
C GLN A 217 -16.83 12.34 -4.41
N ARG A 218 -17.92 12.15 -3.66
CA ARG A 218 -18.01 12.61 -2.26
C ARG A 218 -16.98 11.94 -1.37
N LEU A 219 -16.72 10.63 -1.54
CA LEU A 219 -15.68 9.90 -0.81
C LEU A 219 -14.28 10.45 -1.14
N LEU A 220 -14.01 10.71 -2.41
CA LEU A 220 -12.73 11.24 -2.88
C LEU A 220 -12.50 12.69 -2.41
N SER A 221 -13.57 13.48 -2.31
CA SER A 221 -13.49 14.87 -1.84
C SER A 221 -13.49 15.02 -0.33
N ARG A 222 -13.55 13.93 0.46
CA ARG A 222 -13.50 14.01 1.93
C ARG A 222 -12.15 14.53 2.39
N SER A 223 -12.17 15.49 3.29
CA SER A 223 -10.98 15.95 3.97
C SER A 223 -10.53 14.94 5.05
N ALA A 224 -9.24 14.93 5.37
CA ALA A 224 -8.73 14.06 6.44
C ALA A 224 -9.33 14.39 7.82
N ALA A 225 -9.79 15.63 8.02
CA ALA A 225 -10.47 16.04 9.24
C ALA A 225 -11.88 15.43 9.35
N GLU A 226 -12.65 15.46 8.27
CA GLU A 226 -13.97 14.83 8.21
C GLU A 226 -13.89 13.31 8.43
N ILE A 227 -12.86 12.65 7.90
CA ILE A 227 -12.64 11.21 8.12
C ILE A 227 -12.39 10.92 9.61
N ALA A 228 -11.54 11.71 10.27
CA ALA A 228 -11.25 11.51 11.69
C ALA A 228 -12.46 11.76 12.59
N GLU A 229 -13.30 12.74 12.23
CA GLU A 229 -14.57 13.01 12.92
C GLU A 229 -15.58 11.87 12.72
N GLU A 230 -15.77 11.38 11.49
CA GLU A 230 -16.63 10.22 11.20
C GLU A 230 -16.17 8.97 11.95
N GLU A 231 -14.86 8.69 11.98
CA GLU A 231 -14.30 7.58 12.75
C GLU A 231 -14.53 7.74 14.26
N ALA A 232 -14.37 8.96 14.80
CA ALA A 232 -14.66 9.25 16.20
C ALA A 232 -16.16 9.01 16.53
N LEU A 233 -17.06 9.46 15.66
CA LEU A 233 -18.51 9.24 15.79
C LEU A 233 -18.88 7.74 15.70
N ILE A 234 -18.24 6.97 14.84
CA ILE A 234 -18.46 5.52 14.75
C ILE A 234 -18.00 4.83 16.04
N VAL A 235 -16.85 5.22 16.59
CA VAL A 235 -16.35 4.69 17.86
C VAL A 235 -17.30 5.04 19.01
N GLU A 236 -17.80 6.27 19.03
CA GLU A 236 -18.78 6.72 20.01
C GLU A 236 -20.10 5.97 19.90
N SER A 237 -20.63 5.81 18.68
CA SER A 237 -21.84 5.03 18.40
C SER A 237 -21.71 3.58 18.87
N LYS A 238 -20.60 2.91 18.53
CA LYS A 238 -20.31 1.55 19.02
C LYS A 238 -20.21 1.50 20.54
N LYS A 239 -19.64 2.52 21.16
CA LYS A 239 -19.56 2.63 22.62
C LYS A 239 -20.97 2.74 23.23
N PHE A 240 -21.86 3.54 22.64
CA PHE A 240 -23.26 3.60 23.06
C PHE A 240 -24.00 2.29 22.84
N GLU A 241 -23.78 1.60 21.72
CA GLU A 241 -24.39 0.29 21.45
C GLU A 241 -23.94 -0.76 22.49
N MET A 242 -22.64 -0.83 22.78
CA MET A 242 -22.11 -1.73 23.81
C MET A 242 -22.64 -1.36 25.21
N ALA A 243 -22.73 -0.08 25.54
CA ALA A 243 -23.30 0.37 26.81
C ALA A 243 -24.78 0.03 26.92
N ALA A 244 -25.58 0.24 25.87
CA ALA A 244 -26.99 -0.13 25.82
C ALA A 244 -27.18 -1.64 25.99
N LYS A 245 -26.38 -2.46 25.28
CA LYS A 245 -26.39 -3.92 25.41
C LYS A 245 -26.01 -4.37 26.83
N ARG A 246 -25.01 -3.72 27.43
CA ARG A 246 -24.61 -3.98 28.82
C ARG A 246 -25.75 -3.66 29.79
N THR A 247 -26.35 -2.48 29.72
CA THR A 247 -27.48 -2.08 30.58
C THR A 247 -28.68 -3.01 30.40
N SER A 248 -28.96 -3.45 29.16
CA SER A 248 -30.02 -4.45 28.92
C SER A 248 -29.70 -5.78 29.60
N SER A 249 -28.46 -6.28 29.48
CA SER A 249 -28.06 -7.53 30.13
C SER A 249 -28.05 -7.44 31.66
N GLU A 250 -27.66 -6.28 32.22
CA GLU A 250 -27.72 -6.00 33.65
C GLU A 250 -29.18 -5.95 34.12
N ARG A 251 -30.07 -5.30 33.37
CA ARG A 251 -31.51 -5.28 33.62
C ARG A 251 -32.11 -6.68 33.58
N ASP A 252 -31.81 -7.48 32.56
CA ASP A 252 -32.33 -8.85 32.45
C ASP A 252 -31.80 -9.75 33.57
N SER A 253 -30.54 -9.56 33.97
CA SER A 253 -29.98 -10.25 35.14
C SER A 253 -30.64 -9.82 36.44
N LEU A 254 -30.98 -8.55 36.61
CA LEU A 254 -31.71 -8.04 37.77
C LEU A 254 -33.14 -8.53 37.78
N LEU A 255 -33.82 -8.55 36.63
CA LEU A 255 -35.17 -9.09 36.50
C LEU A 255 -35.19 -10.58 36.81
N ARG A 256 -34.27 -11.36 36.24
CA ARG A 256 -34.13 -12.79 36.56
C ARG A 256 -33.87 -13.05 38.03
N LEU A 257 -33.15 -12.15 38.69
CA LEU A 257 -32.89 -12.22 40.12
C LEU A 257 -34.13 -11.84 40.95
N LEU A 258 -34.86 -10.81 40.54
CA LEU A 258 -36.10 -10.41 41.20
C LEU A 258 -37.22 -11.43 41.00
N ASP A 259 -37.20 -12.16 39.88
CA ASP A 259 -38.08 -13.28 39.54
C ASP A 259 -37.64 -14.62 40.20
N SER A 260 -36.57 -14.58 41.01
CA SER A 260 -36.11 -15.72 41.81
C SER A 260 -36.33 -15.45 43.31
N PRO A 261 -36.96 -16.35 44.09
CA PRO A 261 -37.62 -17.60 43.70
C PRO A 261 -39.15 -17.45 43.54
N ASN A 262 -39.68 -17.88 42.39
CA ASN A 262 -41.11 -18.20 42.28
C ASN A 262 -41.45 -19.35 43.25
N ALA A 263 -42.21 -19.03 44.29
CA ALA A 263 -42.68 -19.96 45.30
C ALA A 263 -43.88 -20.78 44.79
N ASP A 264 -43.73 -21.45 43.64
CA ASP A 264 -44.76 -22.34 43.09
C ASP A 264 -44.77 -23.72 43.77
N LYS A 265 -43.89 -23.95 44.76
CA LYS A 265 -43.86 -25.19 45.54
C LYS A 265 -44.60 -25.00 46.86
N PRO A 266 -45.55 -25.89 47.22
CA PRO A 266 -46.30 -25.76 48.45
C PRO A 266 -45.35 -25.75 49.66
N ILE A 267 -45.58 -24.80 50.58
CA ILE A 267 -44.72 -24.52 51.74
C ILE A 267 -44.40 -25.79 52.57
N GLY A 268 -45.28 -26.80 52.50
CA GLY A 268 -45.13 -28.09 53.17
C GLY A 268 -43.85 -28.85 52.82
N GLN A 269 -43.29 -28.68 51.62
CA GLN A 269 -42.05 -29.38 51.25
C GLN A 269 -40.83 -28.82 52.00
N PHE A 270 -40.85 -27.55 52.41
CA PHE A 270 -39.74 -26.88 53.09
C PHE A 270 -39.80 -26.96 54.62
N LEU A 271 -40.92 -27.42 55.17
CA LEU A 271 -41.08 -27.65 56.61
C LEU A 271 -40.37 -28.93 57.09
N THR A 272 -39.98 -29.81 56.16
CA THR A 272 -39.15 -30.97 56.49
C THR A 272 -37.68 -30.57 56.56
N SER A 273 -36.91 -31.16 57.49
CA SER A 273 -35.47 -30.91 57.64
C SER A 273 -34.68 -31.16 56.35
N GLN A 274 -35.12 -32.12 55.53
CA GLN A 274 -34.53 -32.36 54.21
C GLN A 274 -34.85 -31.27 53.20
N GLY A 275 -36.10 -30.78 53.15
CA GLY A 275 -36.48 -29.67 52.29
C GLY A 275 -35.79 -28.36 52.64
N MET A 276 -35.59 -28.10 53.94
CA MET A 276 -34.86 -26.93 54.42
C MET A 276 -33.37 -26.98 54.05
N THR A 277 -32.76 -28.17 54.07
CA THR A 277 -31.38 -28.39 53.63
C THR A 277 -31.22 -28.18 52.11
N GLN A 278 -32.20 -28.60 51.31
CA GLN A 278 -32.19 -28.35 49.87
C GLN A 278 -32.36 -26.87 49.53
N LEU A 279 -33.22 -26.14 50.25
CA LEU A 279 -33.39 -24.70 50.10
C LEU A 279 -32.14 -23.92 50.52
N TYR A 280 -31.53 -24.30 51.63
CA TYR A 280 -30.25 -23.75 52.09
C TYR A 280 -29.15 -23.96 51.04
N ASN A 281 -28.99 -25.18 50.50
CA ASN A 281 -28.01 -25.46 49.45
C ASN A 281 -28.29 -24.68 48.15
N SER A 282 -29.56 -24.51 47.78
CA SER A 282 -29.95 -23.68 46.64
C SER A 282 -29.55 -22.21 46.84
N LEU A 283 -29.85 -21.63 48.02
CA LEU A 283 -29.46 -20.26 48.40
C LEU A 283 -27.94 -20.04 48.46
N LEU A 284 -27.18 -21.05 48.92
CA LEU A 284 -25.72 -20.98 48.91
C LEU A 284 -25.14 -21.04 47.49
N SER A 285 -25.78 -21.80 46.60
CA SER A 285 -25.38 -21.87 45.18
C SER A 285 -25.69 -20.60 44.40
N ASP A 286 -26.68 -19.82 44.85
CA ASP A 286 -27.05 -18.56 44.20
C ASP A 286 -26.12 -17.40 44.58
N LYS A 287 -25.61 -17.39 45.83
CA LYS A 287 -24.55 -16.45 46.25
C LYS A 287 -23.25 -16.62 45.47
N SER A 288 -22.90 -17.84 45.05
CA SER A 288 -21.65 -18.10 44.32
C SER A 288 -21.73 -17.73 42.83
N LYS A 289 -22.93 -17.62 42.24
CA LYS A 289 -23.11 -17.13 40.87
C LYS A 289 -23.03 -15.60 40.73
N LYS A 290 -23.16 -14.85 41.82
CA LYS A 290 -23.18 -13.37 41.83
C LYS A 290 -21.83 -12.65 41.87
N ARG A 291 -20.69 -13.33 41.85
CA ARG A 291 -19.37 -12.67 41.89
C ARG A 291 -18.52 -12.91 40.65
N LYS A 292 -19.05 -12.55 39.48
CA LYS A 292 -18.21 -12.10 38.36
C LYS A 292 -18.77 -10.78 37.84
N HIS A 293 -18.65 -9.75 38.67
CA HIS A 293 -18.66 -8.37 38.18
C HIS A 293 -17.29 -8.15 37.54
N ASP A 294 -17.26 -8.16 36.21
CA ASP A 294 -16.07 -7.90 35.43
C ASP A 294 -15.78 -6.39 35.49
N GLN A 295 -15.01 -5.97 36.49
CA GLN A 295 -14.32 -4.68 36.46
C GLN A 295 -13.02 -4.83 35.67
N VAL A 296 -13.15 -5.00 34.35
CA VAL A 296 -12.09 -4.57 33.46
C VAL A 296 -12.56 -3.23 32.89
N VAL A 297 -12.15 -2.15 33.55
CA VAL A 297 -12.08 -0.84 32.90
C VAL A 297 -11.10 -1.01 31.74
N PRO A 298 -11.50 -0.80 30.48
CA PRO A 298 -10.55 -0.86 29.37
C PRO A 298 -9.51 0.25 29.56
N GLU A 299 -8.28 -0.16 29.87
CA GLU A 299 -7.14 0.74 30.00
C GLU A 299 -6.97 1.48 28.67
N ASN A 300 -7.01 2.82 28.73
CA ASN A 300 -7.04 3.69 27.56
C ASN A 300 -5.73 3.51 26.73
N PRO A 301 -5.78 3.04 25.47
CA PRO A 301 -4.58 2.74 24.67
C PRO A 301 -3.61 3.93 24.51
N TRP A 302 -4.16 5.15 24.61
CA TRP A 302 -3.42 6.41 24.54
C TRP A 302 -2.42 6.60 25.69
N MET A 303 -2.75 6.15 26.91
CA MET A 303 -1.90 6.37 28.09
C MET A 303 -0.63 5.52 28.03
N LYS A 304 -0.73 4.31 27.49
CA LYS A 304 0.39 3.40 27.25
C LYS A 304 1.33 3.92 26.16
N GLN A 305 0.79 4.50 25.10
CA GLN A 305 1.57 5.11 24.03
C GLN A 305 2.33 6.35 24.54
N GLN A 306 1.71 7.17 25.38
CA GLN A 306 2.34 8.36 25.96
C GLN A 306 3.45 8.01 26.96
N GLN A 307 3.28 6.96 27.76
CA GLN A 307 4.35 6.44 28.63
C GLN A 307 5.54 5.87 27.83
N GLN A 308 5.28 5.17 26.72
CA GLN A 308 6.34 4.66 25.85
C GLN A 308 7.14 5.79 25.19
N PHE A 309 6.47 6.86 24.75
CA PHE A 309 7.16 8.04 24.23
C PHE A 309 7.98 8.78 25.30
N ALA A 310 7.47 8.87 26.53
CA ALA A 310 8.21 9.49 27.63
C ALA A 310 9.48 8.70 28.00
N GLN A 311 9.41 7.37 28.04
CA GLN A 311 10.57 6.51 28.26
C GLN A 311 11.60 6.58 27.12
N GLN A 312 11.14 6.63 25.86
CA GLN A 312 12.03 6.77 24.70
C GLN A 312 12.77 8.13 24.68
N LYS A 313 12.10 9.20 25.13
CA LYS A 313 12.70 10.54 25.23
C LYS A 313 13.80 10.60 26.30
N GLN A 314 13.59 9.97 27.46
CA GLN A 314 14.62 9.89 28.52
C GLN A 314 15.87 9.12 28.07
N GLN A 315 15.70 8.04 27.30
CA GLN A 315 16.81 7.23 26.81
C GLN A 315 17.66 7.97 25.76
N MET A 316 17.03 8.78 24.90
CA MET A 316 17.73 9.64 23.93
C MET A 316 18.54 10.76 24.59
N GLN A 317 18.08 11.29 25.72
CA GLN A 317 18.76 12.38 26.42
C GLN A 317 20.06 11.90 27.11
N GLN A 318 20.04 10.69 27.69
CA GLN A 318 21.24 10.08 28.29
C GLN A 318 22.34 9.75 27.25
N LEU A 319 21.96 9.43 26.02
CA LEU A 319 22.91 9.21 24.91
C LEU A 319 23.54 10.52 24.40
N HIS A 320 22.88 11.66 24.60
CA HIS A 320 23.41 12.96 24.20
C HIS A 320 24.48 13.45 25.19
N ASP A 321 24.27 13.27 26.49
CA ASP A 321 25.21 13.71 27.53
C ASP A 321 26.54 12.91 27.52
N GLN A 322 26.53 11.63 27.12
CA GLN A 322 27.77 10.87 26.92
C GLN A 322 28.61 11.33 25.71
N LYS A 323 27.99 12.02 24.74
CA LYS A 323 28.69 12.49 23.53
C LYS A 323 29.37 13.85 23.73
N VAL A 324 28.91 14.63 24.70
CA VAL A 324 29.46 15.96 25.00
C VAL A 324 30.76 15.88 25.81
N SER A 325 30.97 14.83 26.60
CA SER A 325 32.18 14.67 27.44
C SER A 325 33.44 14.19 26.70
N SER A 326 33.33 13.75 25.44
CA SER A 326 34.45 13.22 24.65
C SER A 326 35.07 14.21 23.66
N SER A 327 34.57 15.46 23.61
CA SER A 327 34.97 16.46 22.60
C SER A 327 35.88 17.59 23.14
N SER A 328 36.31 17.53 24.40
CA SER A 328 36.91 18.68 25.11
C SER A 328 38.45 18.76 25.09
N ASN A 329 39.18 17.95 24.33
CA ASN A 329 40.64 17.87 24.49
C ASN A 329 41.43 17.90 23.16
N SER A 330 41.59 19.10 22.59
CA SER A 330 42.76 19.50 21.78
C SER A 330 42.62 20.94 21.33
N ASN A 331 43.27 21.88 22.01
CA ASN A 331 43.65 23.16 21.45
C ASN A 331 44.78 23.76 22.29
N ASN A 332 45.99 23.81 21.71
CA ASN A 332 47.04 24.78 22.00
C ASN A 332 48.14 24.60 20.94
N ASN A 333 48.34 25.56 20.04
CA ASN A 333 49.38 26.58 20.17
C ASN A 333 49.59 27.32 18.83
N SER A 334 49.65 28.64 18.92
CA SER A 334 49.90 29.59 17.84
C SER A 334 51.19 30.35 18.15
N ASN A 335 52.19 30.37 17.25
CA ASN A 335 52.76 31.63 16.74
C ASN A 335 53.87 31.51 15.67
N SER A 336 53.92 32.56 14.86
CA SER A 336 55.06 33.18 14.16
C SER A 336 55.33 32.90 12.67
N ASN A 337 55.48 34.03 11.97
CA ASN A 337 55.73 34.30 10.57
C ASN A 337 57.01 33.68 9.99
N SER A 338 56.99 33.33 8.70
CA SER A 338 57.82 34.02 7.69
C SER A 338 57.61 33.43 6.29
N ASN A 339 57.67 34.34 5.33
CA ASN A 339 57.55 34.13 3.89
C ASN A 339 58.65 33.20 3.37
N SER A 340 58.27 32.03 2.86
CA SER A 340 59.11 31.21 1.99
C SER A 340 58.24 30.23 1.23
N GLN A 341 58.47 30.17 -0.08
CA GLN A 341 57.90 29.21 -1.01
C GLN A 341 58.03 27.80 -0.42
N ASN A 342 56.92 27.28 0.11
CA ASN A 342 56.83 25.90 0.55
C ASN A 342 55.53 25.34 0.01
N ALA A 343 55.66 24.48 -1.00
CA ALA A 343 54.60 23.58 -1.41
C ALA A 343 54.11 22.85 -0.17
N VAL A 344 52.93 23.24 0.32
CA VAL A 344 52.23 22.53 1.40
C VAL A 344 52.20 21.08 0.95
N LYS A 345 52.90 20.19 1.68
CA LYS A 345 52.82 18.75 1.47
C LYS A 345 51.37 18.35 1.75
N LYS A 346 50.55 18.41 0.71
CA LYS A 346 49.14 18.00 0.73
C LYS A 346 49.10 16.58 1.29
N THR A 347 48.31 16.37 2.33
CA THR A 347 48.12 15.06 2.94
C THR A 347 47.73 14.06 1.85
N LYS A 348 48.10 12.78 1.99
CA LYS A 348 47.79 11.72 1.00
C LYS A 348 46.32 11.76 0.54
N LYS A 349 45.41 12.07 1.47
CA LYS A 349 43.97 12.28 1.21
C LYS A 349 43.66 13.46 0.29
N GLN A 350 44.24 14.64 0.54
CA GLN A 350 44.06 15.83 -0.31
C GLN A 350 44.67 15.65 -1.71
N LYS A 351 45.81 14.96 -1.83
CA LYS A 351 46.42 14.64 -3.14
C LYS A 351 45.55 13.66 -3.93
N GLN A 352 44.95 12.69 -3.25
CA GLN A 352 44.01 11.72 -3.84
C GLN A 352 42.69 12.40 -4.26
N GLU A 353 42.12 13.27 -3.44
CA GLU A 353 40.92 14.06 -3.78
C GLU A 353 41.16 14.97 -4.99
N MET A 354 42.34 15.60 -5.07
CA MET A 354 42.72 16.44 -6.20
C MET A 354 42.92 15.63 -7.49
N GLN A 355 43.55 14.45 -7.42
CA GLN A 355 43.64 13.55 -8.58
C GLN A 355 42.26 13.05 -9.03
N ILE A 356 41.35 12.73 -8.10
CA ILE A 356 39.98 12.34 -8.42
C ILE A 356 39.23 13.50 -9.08
N ALA A 357 39.42 14.74 -8.61
CA ALA A 357 38.80 15.92 -9.22
C ALA A 357 39.32 16.17 -10.65
N VAL A 358 40.62 16.02 -10.89
CA VAL A 358 41.21 16.14 -12.25
C VAL A 358 40.68 15.05 -13.17
N LYS A 359 40.59 13.80 -12.70
CA LYS A 359 39.99 12.70 -13.48
C LYS A 359 38.53 12.96 -13.82
N ARG A 360 37.73 13.51 -12.88
CA ARG A 360 36.33 13.89 -13.14
C ARG A 360 36.20 14.98 -14.20
N LYS A 361 37.11 15.96 -14.21
CA LYS A 361 37.13 16.99 -15.27
C LYS A 361 37.40 16.39 -16.64
N ALA A 362 38.40 15.51 -16.75
CA ALA A 362 38.71 14.81 -18.00
C ALA A 362 37.56 13.91 -18.49
N ASP A 363 36.90 13.16 -17.60
CA ASP A 363 35.75 12.32 -17.96
C ASP A 363 34.55 13.18 -18.44
N SER A 364 34.34 14.36 -17.84
CA SER A 364 33.30 15.32 -18.25
C SER A 364 33.61 15.94 -19.61
N GLU A 365 34.86 16.35 -19.84
CA GLU A 365 35.32 16.91 -21.13
C GLU A 365 35.20 15.88 -22.27
N TYR A 366 35.53 14.61 -22.00
CA TYR A 366 35.34 13.51 -22.95
C TYR A 366 33.85 13.29 -23.29
N ALA A 367 32.96 13.36 -22.30
CA ALA A 367 31.53 13.24 -22.51
C ALA A 367 30.94 14.44 -23.29
N GLU A 368 31.45 15.66 -23.06
CA GLU A 368 31.12 16.84 -23.87
C GLU A 368 31.56 16.68 -25.34
N GLN A 369 32.75 16.12 -25.56
CA GLN A 369 33.26 15.86 -26.90
C GLN A 369 32.40 14.84 -27.66
N LEU A 370 31.92 13.78 -26.99
CA LEU A 370 31.01 12.80 -27.58
C LEU A 370 29.64 13.38 -27.93
N LEU A 371 29.17 14.38 -27.19
CA LEU A 371 27.86 14.99 -27.44
C LEU A 371 27.90 16.11 -28.49
N LYS A 372 29.08 16.57 -28.91
CA LYS A 372 29.25 17.68 -29.87
C LYS A 372 28.51 17.47 -31.19
N SER A 373 28.30 16.23 -31.62
CA SER A 373 27.57 15.88 -32.85
C SER A 373 26.05 15.99 -32.75
N PHE A 374 25.47 16.10 -31.54
CA PHE A 374 24.03 16.17 -31.33
C PHE A 374 23.55 17.62 -31.18
N THR A 375 22.46 17.97 -31.85
CA THR A 375 21.79 19.28 -31.68
C THR A 375 21.12 19.38 -30.30
N ALA A 376 20.87 20.60 -29.82
CA ALA A 376 20.28 20.81 -28.49
C ALA A 376 18.88 20.18 -28.35
N ASP A 377 18.10 20.16 -29.44
CA ASP A 377 16.76 19.59 -29.46
C ASP A 377 16.78 18.05 -29.48
N GLU A 378 17.72 17.45 -30.20
CA GLU A 378 17.96 15.99 -30.17
C GLU A 378 18.45 15.51 -28.79
N ARG A 379 19.25 16.32 -28.10
CA ARG A 379 19.65 16.01 -26.72
C ARG A 379 18.46 16.04 -25.77
N LYS A 380 17.53 16.99 -25.96
CA LYS A 380 16.32 17.10 -25.15
C LYS A 380 15.37 15.92 -25.41
N SER A 381 15.20 15.50 -26.66
CA SER A 381 14.33 14.36 -27.02
C SER A 381 14.89 13.02 -26.54
N MET A 382 16.22 12.83 -26.63
CA MET A 382 16.89 11.61 -26.18
C MET A 382 17.09 11.55 -24.65
N GLY A 383 16.84 12.65 -23.93
CA GLY A 383 16.93 12.72 -22.48
C GLY A 383 18.34 12.50 -21.91
N VAL A 384 19.38 12.67 -22.73
CA VAL A 384 20.78 12.48 -22.34
C VAL A 384 21.31 13.76 -21.70
N GLN A 385 21.59 13.71 -20.39
CA GLN A 385 22.15 14.83 -19.64
C GLN A 385 23.56 14.49 -19.15
N LEU A 386 24.47 15.44 -19.31
CA LEU A 386 25.80 15.40 -18.70
C LEU A 386 25.67 15.65 -17.20
N HIS A 387 25.99 14.64 -16.41
CA HIS A 387 26.17 14.81 -14.97
C HIS A 387 27.66 15.02 -14.72
N GLY A 388 28.05 16.22 -14.26
CA GLY A 388 29.44 16.53 -13.89
C GLY A 388 29.96 15.77 -12.65
N GLU A 389 29.08 15.00 -12.01
CA GLU A 389 29.40 14.14 -10.88
C GLU A 389 29.11 12.68 -11.20
N LYS A 390 29.95 11.76 -10.67
CA LYS A 390 29.72 10.32 -10.78
C LYS A 390 28.40 9.97 -10.12
N LEU A 391 27.38 9.67 -10.92
CA LEU A 391 26.12 9.18 -10.43
C LEU A 391 26.33 7.89 -9.63
N PRO A 392 25.60 7.71 -8.51
CA PRO A 392 25.58 6.44 -7.80
C PRO A 392 25.04 5.36 -8.73
N SER A 393 25.70 4.20 -8.73
CA SER A 393 25.34 3.07 -9.60
C SER A 393 23.91 2.59 -9.31
N GLY A 394 23.07 2.58 -10.34
CA GLY A 394 21.70 2.06 -10.28
C GLY A 394 20.70 2.95 -11.02
N ALA A 395 19.58 2.37 -11.45
CA ALA A 395 18.44 3.14 -11.94
C ALA A 395 17.59 3.59 -10.75
N TYR A 396 17.29 4.88 -10.66
CA TYR A 396 16.45 5.45 -9.61
C TYR A 396 15.31 6.23 -10.25
N LEU A 397 14.12 6.16 -9.65
CA LEU A 397 13.03 7.06 -10.00
C LEU A 397 13.42 8.48 -9.57
N ARG A 398 13.22 9.48 -10.43
CA ARG A 398 13.59 10.87 -10.09
C ARG A 398 12.87 11.38 -8.83
N SER A 399 11.66 10.88 -8.57
CA SER A 399 10.88 11.19 -7.36
C SER A 399 11.52 10.72 -6.05
N THR A 400 12.41 9.73 -6.07
CA THR A 400 13.05 9.18 -4.87
C THR A 400 14.33 9.91 -4.47
N ARG A 401 14.84 10.78 -5.37
CA ARG A 401 16.16 11.42 -5.26
C ARG A 401 16.09 12.95 -5.13
N ILE A 402 14.95 13.51 -4.72
CA ILE A 402 14.86 14.95 -4.44
C ILE A 402 15.88 15.32 -3.36
N SER A 403 16.67 16.35 -3.63
CA SER A 403 17.70 16.86 -2.72
C SER A 403 17.15 17.12 -1.31
N THR A 404 17.77 16.48 -0.31
CA THR A 404 17.40 16.64 1.11
C THR A 404 18.43 17.48 1.86
N PHE A 405 17.98 18.25 2.85
CA PHE A 405 18.82 19.12 3.67
C PHE A 405 18.90 18.58 5.10
N LYS A 406 19.80 19.13 5.93
CA LYS A 406 19.85 18.80 7.36
C LYS A 406 18.48 19.12 8.02
N ALA A 407 18.04 18.29 8.96
CA ALA A 407 16.70 18.35 9.55
C ALA A 407 16.26 19.77 10.00
N ALA A 408 17.16 20.54 10.62
CA ALA A 408 16.88 21.91 11.07
C ALA A 408 16.62 22.88 9.90
N THR A 409 17.36 22.74 8.80
CA THR A 409 17.18 23.58 7.60
C THR A 409 16.00 23.10 6.77
N GLN A 410 15.78 21.79 6.69
CA GLN A 410 14.67 21.19 5.96
C GLN A 410 13.31 21.62 6.53
N GLY A 411 13.19 21.74 7.85
CA GLY A 411 11.98 22.27 8.49
C GLY A 411 11.68 23.72 8.06
N LYS A 412 12.70 24.59 8.05
CA LYS A 412 12.56 25.99 7.60
C LYS A 412 12.19 26.08 6.13
N ILE A 413 12.82 25.27 5.29
CA ILE A 413 12.49 25.20 3.85
C ILE A 413 11.03 24.76 3.66
N ALA A 414 10.58 23.75 4.41
CA ALA A 414 9.18 23.31 4.34
C ALA A 414 8.19 24.41 4.76
N THR A 415 8.51 25.17 5.81
CA THR A 415 7.70 26.35 6.21
C THR A 415 7.67 27.41 5.11
N THR A 416 8.80 27.76 4.51
CA THR A 416 8.83 28.73 3.39
C THR A 416 8.08 28.23 2.15
N LEU A 417 8.08 26.93 1.88
CA LEU A 417 7.29 26.35 0.79
C LEU A 417 5.80 26.42 1.08
N GLN A 418 5.40 26.18 2.34
CA GLN A 418 4.02 26.33 2.78
C GLN A 418 3.54 27.79 2.68
N GLU A 419 4.38 28.77 3.03
CA GLU A 419 4.09 30.21 2.84
C GLU A 419 3.90 30.57 1.36
N LEU A 420 4.66 29.95 0.46
CA LEU A 420 4.51 30.11 -0.99
C LEU A 420 3.33 29.33 -1.59
N GLY A 421 2.57 28.58 -0.76
CA GLY A 421 1.47 27.73 -1.22
C GLY A 421 1.92 26.51 -2.03
N LEU A 422 3.19 26.13 -1.94
CA LEU A 422 3.77 25.01 -2.67
C LEU A 422 3.92 23.76 -1.79
N PRO A 423 3.56 22.57 -2.29
CA PRO A 423 3.74 21.33 -1.53
C PRO A 423 5.24 20.98 -1.42
N ALA A 424 5.64 20.40 -0.29
CA ALA A 424 7.01 19.94 -0.05
C ALA A 424 7.48 18.85 -1.05
N ARG A 425 6.55 18.20 -1.74
CA ARG A 425 6.81 17.32 -2.88
C ARG A 425 5.92 17.71 -4.05
N PRO A 426 6.45 17.83 -5.28
CA PRO A 426 5.63 18.12 -6.45
C PRO A 426 4.60 17.01 -6.70
N ALA A 427 3.36 17.39 -7.05
CA ALA A 427 2.28 16.45 -7.35
C ALA A 427 2.58 15.59 -8.59
N MET A 428 3.30 16.15 -9.58
CA MET A 428 3.73 15.43 -10.77
C MET A 428 5.26 15.50 -10.93
N PRO A 429 6.00 14.43 -10.56
CA PRO A 429 7.46 14.40 -10.63
C PRO A 429 8.01 14.20 -12.05
N THR A 430 7.72 15.12 -12.98
CA THR A 430 8.34 15.12 -14.32
C THR A 430 9.77 15.67 -14.27
N TYR A 431 10.54 15.46 -15.33
CA TYR A 431 11.92 15.97 -15.42
C TYR A 431 12.02 17.47 -15.17
N GLU A 432 11.21 18.25 -15.89
CA GLU A 432 11.28 19.70 -15.85
C GLU A 432 10.82 20.23 -14.49
N VAL A 433 9.73 19.66 -13.94
CA VAL A 433 9.20 20.05 -12.63
C VAL A 433 10.20 19.78 -11.51
N ILE A 434 10.85 18.60 -11.50
CA ILE A 434 11.86 18.27 -10.49
C ILE A 434 13.06 19.21 -10.63
N ARG A 435 13.53 19.48 -11.85
CA ARG A 435 14.66 20.39 -12.07
C ARG A 435 14.38 21.80 -11.52
N TYR A 436 13.20 22.36 -11.80
CA TYR A 436 12.81 23.66 -11.26
C TYR A 436 12.62 23.62 -9.75
N HIS A 437 12.06 22.53 -9.22
CA HIS A 437 11.90 22.35 -7.78
C HIS A 437 13.24 22.27 -7.06
N GLU A 438 14.24 21.57 -7.59
CA GLU A 438 15.59 21.53 -7.02
C GLU A 438 16.29 22.89 -7.08
N ALA A 439 16.14 23.63 -8.18
CA ALA A 439 16.65 24.99 -8.29
C ALA A 439 15.99 25.92 -7.26
N LEU A 440 14.68 25.78 -7.04
CA LEU A 440 13.93 26.52 -6.02
C LEU A 440 14.44 26.18 -4.62
N LEU A 441 14.59 24.89 -4.27
CA LEU A 441 15.10 24.44 -2.98
C LEU A 441 16.50 24.99 -2.69
N SER A 442 17.39 24.96 -3.69
CA SER A 442 18.74 25.53 -3.59
C SER A 442 18.70 27.05 -3.34
N ARG A 443 17.84 27.78 -4.06
CA ARG A 443 17.67 29.23 -3.89
C ARG A 443 17.10 29.59 -2.53
N ILE A 444 16.11 28.85 -2.03
CA ILE A 444 15.55 29.02 -0.68
C ILE A 444 16.65 28.78 0.37
N ASN A 445 17.43 27.71 0.24
CA ASN A 445 18.53 27.45 1.16
C ASN A 445 19.53 28.62 1.21
N ASN A 446 19.96 29.12 0.05
CA ASN A 446 20.87 30.26 -0.03
C ASN A 446 20.27 31.53 0.60
N LEU A 447 18.96 31.78 0.40
CA LEU A 447 18.28 32.91 1.02
C LEU A 447 18.16 32.77 2.53
N LEU A 448 17.94 31.56 3.06
CA LEU A 448 17.94 31.29 4.50
C LEU A 448 19.32 31.54 5.12
N ASP A 449 20.39 31.17 4.43
CA ASP A 449 21.77 31.44 4.86
C ASP A 449 22.08 32.94 4.84
N LEU A 450 21.64 33.66 3.80
CA LEU A 450 21.76 35.12 3.72
C LEU A 450 20.95 35.81 4.81
N LYS A 451 19.71 35.39 5.05
CA LYS A 451 18.87 35.92 6.15
C LYS A 451 19.58 35.78 7.49
N LYS A 452 20.13 34.59 7.77
CA LYS A 452 20.89 34.36 9.00
C LYS A 452 22.08 35.32 9.15
N GLN A 453 22.75 35.66 8.05
CA GLN A 453 23.85 36.61 8.08
C GLN A 453 23.37 38.06 8.30
N VAL A 454 22.25 38.45 7.69
CA VAL A 454 21.63 39.77 7.90
C VAL A 454 21.15 39.91 9.34
N ASP A 455 20.40 38.94 9.87
CA ASP A 455 19.93 38.93 11.27
C ASP A 455 21.11 39.07 12.26
N LYS A 456 22.25 38.45 11.94
CA LYS A 456 23.47 38.58 12.75
C LYS A 456 24.03 40.00 12.71
N LEU A 457 24.09 40.62 11.52
CA LEU A 457 24.60 41.98 11.35
C LEU A 457 23.67 43.02 12.01
N GLU A 458 22.36 42.82 11.94
CA GLU A 458 21.39 43.67 12.64
C GLU A 458 21.54 43.57 14.16
N ALA A 459 21.67 42.35 14.70
CA ALA A 459 21.94 42.16 16.12
C ALA A 459 23.26 42.81 16.56
N GLU A 460 24.33 42.71 15.76
CA GLU A 460 25.61 43.39 16.03
C GLU A 460 25.49 44.92 15.96
N ARG A 461 24.62 45.47 15.10
CA ARG A 461 24.33 46.91 15.00
C ARG A 461 23.56 47.41 16.21
N ASP A 462 22.53 46.69 16.63
CA ASP A 462 21.66 47.08 17.74
C ASP A 462 22.36 47.01 19.10
N ILE A 463 23.47 46.26 19.21
CA ILE A 463 24.35 46.23 20.40
C ILE A 463 25.31 47.43 20.42
N LYS A 464 25.60 48.05 19.28
CA LYS A 464 26.56 49.16 19.15
C LYS A 464 25.94 50.56 19.32
N ASN A 465 24.63 50.67 19.15
CA ASN A 465 23.85 51.86 19.52
C ASN A 465 23.33 51.71 20.94
#